data_AF-A0A814M972-F1
#
_entry.id   AF-A0A814M972-F1
#
_cell.length_a   1.000
_cell.length_b   1.000
_cell.length_c   1.000
_cell.angle_alpha   90.00
_cell.angle_beta   90.00
_cell.angle_gamma   90.00
#
_symmetry.space_group_name_H-M   'P 1'
#
loop_
_entity.id
_entity.type
_entity.pdbx_description
1 polymer ?
#
loop_
_entity_poly.entity_id
_entity_poly.type
_entity_poly.pdbx_seq_one_letter_code
_entity_poly.pdbx_strand_id
1 'polypeptide(L)'
;MSSDLPDITKFLHDETKNKLVIYELEFNKIDDPNEKLHTHAKSQGQCACRLWLILFLVNFAIIAIVMLLLLLLLIEIGPVRVFWLWCVNMSFIKTDPRHVLSCGIFYCILIGSTTLSNLYLASISIDRSIMILCPMRYRSIVTRPHAICRIILICLVITLVLIPHYFYLHYDAKAILFLCNFTSSNNRQRIHFISLIHTILFVSIPSLIVCISSIILLNNRRQHKRKHKRALSLNARRMHKRSVLIFLLSLWFFLSLLPAFIVEIFVLYDRFFYDDIRCSIRLKIYKILYNCFLIFSSINYSTKFYIHLIISTSFRESFIQFICCQNHKKSSGLIKMNNKNKNKHRLLPLLNQNKANVIEI
;
A
#
# COMPACT_ATOMS: atom_id res chain seq x y z
N MET A 1 47.78 -20.96 -58.77
CA MET A 1 47.75 -19.72 -57.97
C MET A 1 46.37 -19.59 -57.35
N SER A 2 46.21 -20.07 -56.11
CA SER A 2 45.13 -19.66 -55.21
C SER A 2 45.74 -19.67 -53.82
N SER A 3 45.82 -18.49 -53.23
CA SER A 3 46.49 -18.17 -51.98
C SER A 3 45.63 -18.54 -50.77
N ASP A 4 46.16 -19.40 -49.91
CA ASP A 4 45.65 -19.66 -48.58
C ASP A 4 45.90 -18.45 -47.67
N LEU A 5 44.82 -17.85 -47.15
CA LEU A 5 44.85 -16.80 -46.14
C LEU A 5 44.33 -17.38 -44.82
N PRO A 6 45.10 -17.34 -43.72
CA PRO A 6 44.65 -17.88 -42.44
C PRO A 6 43.62 -16.97 -41.77
N ASP A 7 42.64 -17.61 -41.15
CA ASP A 7 41.47 -16.99 -40.54
C ASP A 7 41.82 -16.31 -39.20
N ILE A 8 42.17 -15.03 -39.27
CA ILE A 8 42.60 -14.16 -38.15
C ILE A 8 41.52 -14.01 -37.07
N THR A 9 40.27 -14.34 -37.37
CA THR A 9 39.13 -14.17 -36.45
C THR A 9 39.14 -15.13 -35.25
N LYS A 10 39.83 -16.28 -35.35
CA LYS A 10 39.96 -17.22 -34.22
C LYS A 10 41.00 -16.81 -33.18
N PHE A 11 42.01 -16.02 -33.54
CA PHE A 11 43.08 -15.64 -32.60
C PHE A 11 42.67 -14.50 -31.66
N LEU A 12 41.81 -13.59 -32.11
CA LEU A 12 41.32 -12.46 -31.29
C LEU A 12 40.29 -12.87 -30.23
N HIS A 13 39.65 -14.03 -30.37
CA HIS A 13 38.60 -14.46 -29.46
C HIS A 13 39.12 -15.20 -28.20
N ASP A 14 40.33 -15.77 -28.25
CA ASP A 14 40.95 -16.44 -27.09
C ASP A 14 41.78 -15.48 -26.22
N GLU A 15 42.35 -14.41 -26.79
CA GLU A 15 43.13 -13.44 -26.01
C GLU A 15 42.25 -12.54 -25.10
N THR A 16 40.99 -12.32 -25.48
CA THR A 16 40.02 -11.56 -24.67
C THR A 16 39.42 -12.39 -23.52
N LYS A 17 39.38 -13.72 -23.63
CA LYS A 17 38.92 -14.61 -22.56
C LYS A 17 39.94 -14.73 -21.42
N ASN A 18 41.23 -14.80 -21.75
CA ASN A 18 42.27 -14.93 -20.73
C ASN A 18 42.57 -13.61 -19.99
N LYS A 19 42.38 -12.44 -20.62
CA LYS A 19 42.47 -11.15 -19.91
C LYS A 19 41.27 -10.89 -18.98
N LEU A 20 40.09 -11.43 -19.27
CA LEU A 20 38.92 -11.26 -18.38
C LEU A 20 39.01 -12.09 -17.08
N VAL A 21 39.66 -13.26 -17.12
CA VAL A 21 39.80 -14.14 -15.94
C VAL A 21 40.83 -13.61 -14.94
N ILE A 22 41.84 -12.86 -15.40
CA ILE A 22 42.87 -12.29 -14.51
C ILE A 22 42.33 -11.10 -13.71
N TYR A 23 41.44 -10.27 -14.29
CA TYR A 23 40.79 -9.19 -13.55
C TYR A 23 39.73 -9.66 -12.54
N GLU A 24 39.17 -10.87 -12.70
CA GLU A 24 38.18 -11.42 -11.76
C GLU A 24 38.81 -12.07 -10.52
N LEU A 25 40.11 -12.41 -10.56
CA LEU A 25 40.83 -13.03 -9.45
C LEU A 25 41.54 -12.02 -8.53
N GLU A 26 41.93 -10.84 -9.02
CA GLU A 26 42.52 -9.78 -8.18
C GLU A 26 41.47 -8.96 -7.40
N PHE A 27 40.18 -9.00 -7.78
CA PHE A 27 39.11 -8.30 -7.05
C PHE A 27 38.60 -9.04 -5.80
N ASN A 28 39.06 -10.27 -5.54
CA ASN A 28 38.58 -11.10 -4.42
C ASN A 28 39.49 -11.11 -3.19
N LYS A 29 40.54 -10.27 -3.14
CA LYS A 29 41.45 -10.19 -1.99
C LYS A 29 41.67 -8.80 -1.41
N ILE A 30 40.82 -7.84 -1.78
CA ILE A 30 40.71 -6.58 -1.05
C ILE A 30 39.67 -6.82 0.06
N ASP A 31 40.14 -6.95 1.29
CA ASP A 31 39.29 -6.86 2.49
C ASP A 31 38.55 -5.52 2.43
N ASP A 32 37.33 -5.54 1.92
CA ASP A 32 36.55 -4.36 1.55
C ASP A 32 36.16 -3.59 2.83
N PRO A 33 36.76 -2.41 3.11
CA PRO A 33 36.40 -1.60 4.28
C PRO A 33 34.93 -1.10 4.20
N ASN A 34 34.24 -1.32 3.08
CA ASN A 34 32.83 -1.01 2.89
C ASN A 34 31.84 -1.99 3.54
N GLU A 35 32.27 -3.13 4.11
CA GLU A 35 31.34 -4.03 4.80
C GLU A 35 30.73 -3.38 6.07
N LYS A 36 31.48 -2.49 6.72
CA LYS A 36 30.97 -1.67 7.83
C LYS A 36 30.02 -0.55 7.37
N LEU A 37 30.18 -0.04 6.16
CA LEU A 37 29.26 0.95 5.59
C LEU A 37 27.94 0.31 5.14
N HIS A 38 28.01 -0.92 4.63
CA HIS A 38 26.83 -1.71 4.23
C HIS A 38 25.95 -2.15 5.42
N THR A 39 26.55 -2.40 6.59
CA THR A 39 25.79 -2.75 7.81
C THR A 39 25.05 -1.53 8.39
N HIS A 40 25.64 -0.34 8.35
CA HIS A 40 24.94 0.90 8.73
C HIS A 40 23.85 1.31 7.72
N ALA A 41 24.08 1.12 6.42
CA ALA A 41 23.08 1.41 5.38
C ALA A 41 21.82 0.50 5.47
N LYS A 42 21.98 -0.76 5.91
CA LYS A 42 20.86 -1.68 6.15
C LYS A 42 19.93 -1.22 7.29
N SER A 43 20.47 -0.58 8.33
CA SER A 43 19.66 -0.18 9.49
C SER A 43 18.77 1.04 9.21
N GLN A 44 19.26 2.02 8.43
CA GLN A 44 18.50 3.24 8.12
C GLN A 44 17.28 2.96 7.21
N GLY A 45 17.42 2.10 6.20
CA GLY A 45 16.32 1.73 5.31
C GLY A 45 15.22 0.92 6.02
N GLN A 46 15.57 0.12 7.03
CA GLN A 46 14.60 -0.60 7.85
C GLN A 46 13.78 0.34 8.75
N CYS A 47 14.39 1.39 9.31
CA CYS A 47 13.68 2.34 10.17
C CYS A 47 12.62 3.16 9.41
N ALA A 48 12.92 3.62 8.18
CA ALA A 48 11.95 4.35 7.37
C ALA A 48 10.75 3.46 6.97
N CYS A 49 11.02 2.19 6.63
CA CYS A 49 9.99 1.24 6.26
C CYS A 49 9.11 0.83 7.45
N ARG A 50 9.69 0.70 8.65
CA ARG A 50 8.94 0.45 9.90
C ARG A 50 8.06 1.63 10.28
N LEU A 51 8.57 2.86 10.21
CA LEU A 51 7.79 4.06 10.51
C LEU A 51 6.61 4.22 9.55
N TRP A 52 6.81 3.99 8.25
CA TRP A 52 5.73 4.00 7.26
C TRP A 52 4.68 2.94 7.54
N LEU A 53 5.10 1.73 7.88
CA LEU A 53 4.18 0.67 8.23
C LEU A 53 3.37 1.03 9.48
N ILE A 54 4.01 1.60 10.51
CA ILE A 54 3.33 2.03 11.73
C ILE A 54 2.36 3.16 11.43
N LEU A 55 2.76 4.20 10.70
CA LEU A 55 1.87 5.31 10.35
C LEU A 55 0.70 4.85 9.46
N PHE A 56 0.95 3.96 8.51
CA PHE A 56 -0.09 3.36 7.68
C PHE A 56 -1.05 2.53 8.52
N LEU A 57 -0.54 1.68 9.42
CA LEU A 57 -1.36 0.85 10.29
C LEU A 57 -2.12 1.66 11.33
N VAL A 58 -1.54 2.73 11.86
CA VAL A 58 -2.20 3.65 12.79
C VAL A 58 -3.30 4.41 12.07
N ASN A 59 -3.03 4.99 10.89
CA ASN A 59 -4.09 5.64 10.11
C ASN A 59 -5.17 4.65 9.68
N PHE A 60 -4.79 3.44 9.27
CA PHE A 60 -5.74 2.39 8.92
C PHE A 60 -6.55 1.91 10.12
N ALA A 61 -5.92 1.76 11.29
CA ALA A 61 -6.59 1.40 12.53
C ALA A 61 -7.50 2.52 13.02
N ILE A 62 -7.09 3.79 12.93
CA ILE A 62 -7.93 4.94 13.24
C ILE A 62 -9.13 4.96 12.29
N ILE A 63 -8.93 4.78 10.99
CA ILE A 63 -10.03 4.70 10.02
C ILE A 63 -10.94 3.51 10.33
N ALA A 64 -10.39 2.34 10.60
CA ALA A 64 -11.16 1.14 10.92
C ALA A 64 -11.90 1.28 12.25
N ILE A 65 -11.30 1.90 13.26
CA ILE A 65 -11.90 2.20 14.56
C ILE A 65 -12.99 3.25 14.40
N VAL A 66 -12.76 4.32 13.63
CA VAL A 66 -13.78 5.33 13.31
C VAL A 66 -14.93 4.70 12.52
N MET A 67 -14.64 3.83 11.55
CA MET A 67 -15.66 3.09 10.80
C MET A 67 -16.42 2.10 11.69
N LEU A 68 -15.73 1.39 12.58
CA LEU A 68 -16.34 0.45 13.52
C LEU A 68 -17.16 1.18 14.58
N LEU A 69 -16.69 2.29 15.13
CA LEU A 69 -17.44 3.16 16.02
C LEU A 69 -18.66 3.76 15.31
N LEU A 70 -18.53 4.18 14.06
CA LEU A 70 -19.66 4.64 13.24
C LEU A 70 -20.64 3.49 12.97
N LEU A 71 -20.15 2.28 12.71
CA LEU A 71 -20.97 1.09 12.51
C LEU A 71 -21.69 0.69 13.81
N LEU A 72 -21.00 0.73 14.95
CA LEU A 72 -21.55 0.45 16.27
C LEU A 72 -22.55 1.53 16.68
N LEU A 73 -22.28 2.81 16.40
CA LEU A 73 -23.25 3.90 16.54
C LEU A 73 -24.45 3.68 15.62
N LEU A 74 -24.25 3.23 14.38
CA LEU A 74 -25.35 2.86 13.47
C LEU A 74 -26.14 1.65 13.97
N ILE A 75 -25.51 0.70 14.68
CA ILE A 75 -26.14 -0.51 15.23
C ILE A 75 -26.82 -0.24 16.58
N GLU A 76 -26.37 0.71 17.40
CA GLU A 76 -27.08 1.11 18.62
C GLU A 76 -28.20 2.10 18.33
N ILE A 77 -27.95 3.09 17.47
CA ILE A 77 -28.94 4.10 17.09
C ILE A 77 -29.95 3.50 16.10
N GLY A 78 -29.51 2.57 15.25
CA GLY A 78 -30.31 1.92 14.21
C GLY A 78 -31.59 1.27 14.73
N PRO A 79 -31.58 0.23 15.55
CA PRO A 79 -32.78 -0.49 15.96
C PRO A 79 -33.67 0.35 16.87
N VAL A 80 -33.10 1.16 17.78
CA VAL A 80 -33.89 2.01 18.69
C VAL A 80 -34.56 3.15 17.93
N ARG A 81 -33.87 3.81 16.98
CA ARG A 81 -34.50 4.84 16.12
C ARG A 81 -35.32 4.27 14.97
N VAL A 82 -34.99 3.09 14.43
CA VAL A 82 -35.83 2.38 13.45
C VAL A 82 -37.14 2.02 14.12
N PHE A 83 -37.14 1.47 15.34
CA PHE A 83 -38.36 1.17 16.07
C PHE A 83 -39.16 2.43 16.44
N TRP A 84 -38.49 3.48 16.92
CA TRP A 84 -39.15 4.74 17.28
C TRP A 84 -39.66 5.53 16.07
N LEU A 85 -38.92 5.59 14.96
CA LEU A 85 -39.38 6.23 13.71
C LEU A 85 -40.39 5.36 12.97
N TRP A 86 -40.34 4.02 13.02
CA TRP A 86 -41.36 3.19 12.40
C TRP A 86 -42.72 3.38 13.09
N CYS A 87 -42.74 3.65 14.40
CA CYS A 87 -43.94 4.06 15.13
C CYS A 87 -44.41 5.50 14.85
N VAL A 88 -43.54 6.40 14.34
CA VAL A 88 -43.85 7.83 14.16
C VAL A 88 -44.01 8.23 12.67
N ASN A 89 -43.53 7.42 11.73
CA ASN A 89 -43.44 7.78 10.30
C ASN A 89 -44.71 7.51 9.48
N MET A 90 -45.88 7.84 10.03
CA MET A 90 -47.11 7.97 9.23
C MET A 90 -47.50 9.42 8.93
N SER A 91 -46.84 10.44 9.49
CA SER A 91 -47.33 11.82 9.32
C SER A 91 -46.22 12.88 9.26
N PHE A 92 -45.92 13.36 8.04
CA PHE A 92 -45.57 14.77 7.74
C PHE A 92 -44.42 15.46 8.51
N ILE A 93 -43.27 14.82 8.73
CA ILE A 93 -42.11 15.52 9.33
C ILE A 93 -41.22 16.15 8.23
N LYS A 94 -41.14 17.49 8.25
CA LYS A 94 -40.11 18.28 7.55
C LYS A 94 -38.73 17.68 7.88
N THR A 95 -37.91 17.40 6.86
CA THR A 95 -36.57 16.82 7.02
C THR A 95 -35.76 17.54 8.09
N ASP A 96 -35.48 16.86 9.20
CA ASP A 96 -34.69 17.42 10.29
C ASP A 96 -33.25 17.70 9.78
N PRO A 97 -32.75 18.94 9.90
CA PRO A 97 -31.41 19.32 9.43
C PRO A 97 -30.29 18.49 10.07
N ARG A 98 -30.51 17.95 11.28
CA ARG A 98 -29.53 17.08 11.96
C ARG A 98 -29.30 15.78 11.19
N HIS A 99 -30.36 15.19 10.63
CA HIS A 99 -30.25 13.97 9.83
C HIS A 99 -29.47 14.22 8.53
N VAL A 100 -29.71 15.35 7.87
CA VAL A 100 -28.96 15.77 6.67
C VAL A 100 -27.48 15.96 7.00
N LEU A 101 -27.16 16.60 8.13
CA LEU A 101 -25.79 16.80 8.58
C LEU A 101 -25.07 15.48 8.92
N SER A 102 -25.71 14.60 9.70
CA SER A 102 -25.14 13.28 10.05
C SER A 102 -24.90 12.43 8.81
N CYS A 103 -25.83 12.47 7.86
CA CYS A 103 -25.73 11.80 6.58
C CYS A 103 -24.53 12.29 5.75
N GLY A 104 -24.38 13.61 5.61
CA GLY A 104 -23.26 14.23 4.91
C GLY A 104 -21.92 13.88 5.57
N ILE A 105 -21.82 13.97 6.90
CA ILE A 105 -20.60 13.61 7.64
C ILE A 105 -20.24 12.14 7.42
N PHE A 106 -21.20 11.23 7.58
CA PHE A 106 -20.96 9.80 7.39
C PHE A 106 -20.44 9.49 5.98
N TYR A 107 -21.08 10.06 4.97
CA TYR A 107 -20.69 9.86 3.58
C TYR A 107 -19.31 10.46 3.27
N CYS A 108 -19.02 11.66 3.78
CA CYS A 108 -17.71 12.30 3.68
C CYS A 108 -16.61 11.44 4.32
N ILE A 109 -16.86 10.82 5.47
CA ILE A 109 -15.90 9.92 6.14
C ILE A 109 -15.72 8.64 5.32
N LEU A 110 -16.80 8.05 4.81
CA LEU A 110 -16.77 6.84 3.98
C LEU A 110 -15.98 7.04 2.69
N ILE A 111 -16.32 8.06 1.91
CA ILE A 111 -15.62 8.34 0.66
C ILE A 111 -14.22 8.88 0.91
N GLY A 112 -14.05 9.79 1.88
CA GLY A 112 -12.76 10.36 2.23
C GLY A 112 -11.76 9.30 2.67
N SER A 113 -12.16 8.36 3.52
CA SER A 113 -11.28 7.25 3.92
C SER A 113 -10.96 6.28 2.78
N THR A 114 -11.94 6.02 1.92
CA THR A 114 -11.78 5.18 0.72
C THR A 114 -10.75 5.78 -0.23
N THR A 115 -10.90 7.06 -0.57
CA THR A 115 -9.99 7.77 -1.47
C THR A 115 -8.60 7.93 -0.85
N LEU A 116 -8.51 8.27 0.43
CA LEU A 116 -7.25 8.33 1.18
C LEU A 116 -6.50 6.99 1.11
N SER A 117 -7.19 5.88 1.36
CA SER A 117 -6.62 4.53 1.31
C SER A 117 -6.06 4.20 -0.09
N ASN A 118 -6.79 4.58 -1.15
CA ASN A 118 -6.39 4.33 -2.53
C ASN A 118 -5.18 5.16 -2.95
N LEU A 119 -5.18 6.45 -2.63
CA LEU A 119 -4.07 7.34 -2.93
C LEU A 119 -2.80 6.93 -2.17
N TYR A 120 -2.93 6.50 -0.90
CA TYR A 120 -1.79 5.95 -0.17
C TYR A 120 -1.28 4.64 -0.79
N LEU A 121 -2.17 3.74 -1.19
CA LEU A 121 -1.76 2.49 -1.83
C LEU A 121 -1.02 2.76 -3.16
N ALA A 122 -1.52 3.71 -3.97
CA ALA A 122 -0.86 4.14 -5.19
C ALA A 122 0.52 4.77 -4.92
N SER A 123 0.60 5.69 -3.96
CA SER A 123 1.86 6.35 -3.56
C SER A 123 2.91 5.33 -3.10
N ILE A 124 2.53 4.37 -2.25
CA ILE A 124 3.41 3.29 -1.80
C ILE A 124 3.86 2.41 -2.97
N SER A 125 2.96 2.14 -3.93
CA SER A 125 3.27 1.29 -5.08
C SER A 125 4.24 1.97 -6.05
N ILE A 126 4.11 3.28 -6.25
CA ILE A 126 5.08 4.10 -6.97
C ILE A 126 6.44 4.05 -6.27
N ASP A 127 6.49 4.29 -4.96
CA ASP A 127 7.73 4.24 -4.17
C ASP A 127 8.46 2.91 -4.32
N ARG A 128 7.71 1.80 -4.26
CA ARG A 128 8.26 0.46 -4.44
C ARG A 128 8.79 0.23 -5.85
N SER A 129 8.10 0.76 -6.85
CA SER A 129 8.52 0.66 -8.24
C SER A 129 9.81 1.45 -8.48
N ILE A 130 9.91 2.69 -7.97
CA ILE A 130 11.12 3.51 -8.06
C ILE A 130 12.29 2.84 -7.32
N MET A 131 12.04 2.28 -6.12
CA MET A 131 13.06 1.55 -5.36
C MET A 131 13.68 0.40 -6.15
N ILE A 132 12.89 -0.26 -7.00
CA ILE A 132 13.33 -1.43 -7.77
C ILE A 132 13.90 -1.04 -9.13
N LEU A 133 13.34 -0.02 -9.78
CA LEU A 133 13.84 0.48 -11.06
C LEU A 133 15.17 1.23 -10.89
N CYS A 134 15.29 2.04 -9.83
CA CYS A 134 16.39 2.99 -9.64
C CYS A 134 16.94 2.94 -8.20
N PRO A 135 17.55 1.83 -7.76
CA PRO A 135 17.98 1.66 -6.37
C PRO A 135 18.99 2.72 -5.92
N MET A 136 19.91 3.14 -6.80
CA MET A 136 20.92 4.17 -6.49
C MET A 136 20.30 5.55 -6.24
N ARG A 137 19.32 5.95 -7.07
CA ARG A 137 18.66 7.27 -6.95
C ARG A 137 17.59 7.28 -5.86
N TYR A 138 16.96 6.14 -5.58
CA TYR A 138 15.88 6.03 -4.60
C TYR A 138 16.28 6.58 -3.22
N ARG A 139 17.51 6.30 -2.77
CA ARG A 139 18.00 6.76 -1.46
C ARG A 139 18.08 8.29 -1.37
N SER A 140 18.38 8.96 -2.47
CA SER A 140 18.45 10.43 -2.53
C SER A 140 17.06 11.05 -2.67
N ILE A 141 16.18 10.42 -3.44
CA ILE A 141 14.83 10.95 -3.73
C ILE A 141 13.87 10.74 -2.55
N VAL A 142 13.85 9.55 -1.96
CA VAL A 142 12.84 9.18 -0.96
C VAL A 142 13.39 9.35 0.45
N THR A 143 13.35 10.59 0.93
CA THR A 143 13.68 10.94 2.32
C THR A 143 12.42 10.96 3.20
N ARG A 144 12.61 10.90 4.53
CA ARG A 144 11.52 11.01 5.52
C ARG A 144 10.67 12.29 5.35
N PRO A 145 11.24 13.50 5.18
CA PRO A 145 10.43 14.70 5.00
C PRO A 145 9.59 14.65 3.71
N HIS A 146 10.09 14.08 2.62
CA HIS A 146 9.29 13.90 1.39
C HIS A 146 8.11 12.94 1.58
N ALA A 147 8.29 11.88 2.37
CA ALA A 147 7.19 11.00 2.73
C ALA A 147 6.10 11.73 3.53
N ILE A 148 6.48 12.49 4.56
CA ILE A 148 5.55 13.27 5.38
C ILE A 148 4.84 14.33 4.53
N CYS A 149 5.58 15.06 3.69
CA CYS A 149 5.03 16.06 2.79
C CYS A 149 3.96 15.46 1.86
N ARG A 150 4.21 14.28 1.26
CA ARG A 150 3.23 13.59 0.43
C ARG A 150 1.98 13.17 1.20
N ILE A 151 2.14 12.69 2.43
CA ILE A 151 1.02 12.32 3.30
C ILE A 151 0.15 13.55 3.58
N ILE A 152 0.77 14.66 3.99
CA ILE A 152 0.08 15.93 4.26
C ILE A 152 -0.62 16.44 3.00
N LEU A 153 0.05 16.40 1.84
CA LEU A 153 -0.52 16.84 0.56
C LEU A 153 -1.78 16.02 0.20
N ILE A 154 -1.72 14.70 0.32
CA ILE A 154 -2.87 13.82 0.05
C ILE A 154 -4.03 14.16 1.01
N CYS A 155 -3.75 14.32 2.31
CA CYS A 155 -4.76 14.72 3.29
C CYS A 155 -5.37 16.07 2.94
N LEU A 156 -4.55 17.06 2.59
CA LEU A 156 -4.98 18.41 2.24
C LEU A 156 -5.87 18.41 0.99
N VAL A 157 -5.51 17.65 -0.05
CA VAL A 157 -6.35 17.51 -1.25
C VAL A 157 -7.72 16.93 -0.89
N ILE A 158 -7.78 15.89 -0.06
CA ILE A 158 -9.06 15.30 0.35
C ILE A 158 -9.87 16.27 1.20
N THR A 159 -9.25 16.93 2.18
CA THR A 159 -9.95 17.84 3.09
C THR A 159 -10.42 19.11 2.39
N LEU A 160 -9.64 19.70 1.48
CA LEU A 160 -9.99 20.95 0.81
C LEU A 160 -10.86 20.77 -0.44
N VAL A 161 -10.69 19.68 -1.17
CA VAL A 161 -11.41 19.46 -2.44
C VAL A 161 -12.62 18.57 -2.24
N LEU A 162 -12.45 17.43 -1.57
CA LEU A 162 -13.48 16.39 -1.49
C LEU A 162 -14.59 16.76 -0.49
N ILE A 163 -14.21 17.16 0.73
CA ILE A 163 -15.18 17.39 1.81
C ILE A 163 -16.16 18.53 1.45
N PRO A 164 -15.72 19.75 1.08
CA PRO A 164 -16.64 20.84 0.75
C PRO A 164 -17.53 20.49 -0.44
N HIS A 165 -17.00 19.70 -1.39
CA HIS A 165 -17.77 19.25 -2.53
C HIS A 165 -18.94 18.36 -2.12
N TYR A 166 -18.72 17.37 -1.26
CA TYR A 166 -19.78 16.51 -0.77
C TYR A 166 -20.79 17.22 0.13
N PHE A 167 -20.37 18.26 0.87
CA PHE A 167 -21.32 19.11 1.61
C PHE A 167 -22.14 20.03 0.70
N TYR A 168 -21.56 20.49 -0.41
CA TYR A 168 -22.25 21.33 -1.39
C TYR A 168 -23.36 20.57 -2.13
N LEU A 169 -23.16 19.28 -2.38
CA LEU A 169 -24.18 18.38 -2.90
C LEU A 169 -25.30 18.23 -1.87
N HIS A 170 -26.37 19.04 -1.98
CA HIS A 170 -27.53 18.97 -1.08
C HIS A 170 -28.05 17.54 -0.95
N TYR A 171 -28.01 17.01 0.28
CA TYR A 171 -28.67 15.75 0.64
C TYR A 171 -30.12 16.06 0.98
N ASP A 172 -31.03 15.39 0.27
CA ASP A 172 -32.45 15.47 0.54
C ASP A 172 -32.83 14.13 1.16
N ALA A 173 -32.99 14.15 2.49
CA ALA A 173 -33.24 12.97 3.31
C ALA A 173 -34.67 12.47 3.10
N LYS A 174 -34.94 11.80 1.98
CA LYS A 174 -36.24 11.15 1.77
C LYS A 174 -36.37 9.97 2.74
N ALA A 175 -37.28 10.13 3.70
CA ALA A 175 -37.49 9.30 4.89
C ALA A 175 -37.91 7.83 4.65
N ILE A 176 -37.88 7.32 3.42
CA ILE A 176 -38.50 6.03 3.12
C ILE A 176 -37.59 4.85 3.51
N LEU A 177 -36.27 5.03 3.52
CA LEU A 177 -35.30 4.05 4.01
C LEU A 177 -34.11 4.85 4.54
N PHE A 178 -33.43 4.40 5.59
CA PHE A 178 -32.21 4.99 6.18
C PHE A 178 -31.02 5.16 5.20
N LEU A 179 -31.24 5.06 3.89
CA LEU A 179 -30.31 5.42 2.85
C LEU A 179 -30.35 6.93 2.60
N CYS A 180 -29.24 7.58 2.94
CA CYS A 180 -28.83 8.86 2.41
C CYS A 180 -28.94 8.89 0.88
N ASN A 181 -30.05 9.39 0.35
CA ASN A 181 -30.26 9.46 -1.09
C ASN A 181 -29.90 10.86 -1.61
N PHE A 182 -29.11 10.91 -2.67
CA PHE A 182 -28.82 12.15 -3.36
C PHE A 182 -30.03 12.59 -4.18
N THR A 183 -30.81 13.53 -3.67
CA THR A 183 -31.80 14.25 -4.48
C THR A 183 -31.54 15.75 -4.42
N SER A 184 -30.60 16.24 -5.22
CA SER A 184 -30.62 17.66 -5.57
C SER A 184 -31.74 17.90 -6.57
N SER A 185 -32.64 18.82 -6.21
CA SER A 185 -33.76 19.23 -7.06
C SER A 185 -33.31 19.94 -8.34
N ASN A 186 -32.12 20.57 -8.34
CA ASN A 186 -31.79 21.56 -9.35
C ASN A 186 -30.63 21.22 -10.30
N ASN A 187 -29.97 20.06 -10.21
CA ASN A 187 -28.93 19.67 -11.18
C ASN A 187 -28.48 18.19 -11.06
N ARG A 188 -29.43 17.26 -11.18
CA ARG A 188 -29.17 15.82 -11.00
C ARG A 188 -28.07 15.27 -11.91
N GLN A 189 -27.99 15.71 -13.17
CA GLN A 189 -26.95 15.28 -14.11
C GLN A 189 -25.54 15.73 -13.66
N ARG A 190 -25.41 16.97 -13.14
CA ARG A 190 -24.12 17.51 -12.67
C ARG A 190 -23.53 16.70 -11.51
N ILE A 191 -24.36 16.28 -10.55
CA ILE A 191 -23.91 15.45 -9.42
C ILE A 191 -23.33 14.13 -9.90
N HIS A 192 -24.05 13.51 -10.81
CA HIS A 192 -23.74 12.22 -11.40
C HIS A 192 -22.44 12.30 -12.23
N PHE A 193 -22.28 13.36 -13.02
CA PHE A 193 -21.04 13.64 -13.74
C PHE A 193 -19.84 13.88 -12.80
N ILE A 194 -20.03 14.60 -11.70
CA ILE A 194 -18.95 14.84 -10.75
C ILE A 194 -18.59 13.55 -9.98
N SER A 195 -19.58 12.72 -9.65
CA SER A 195 -19.34 11.37 -9.11
C SER A 195 -18.46 10.54 -10.05
N LEU A 196 -18.76 10.58 -11.37
CA LEU A 196 -17.93 9.92 -12.38
C LEU A 196 -16.49 10.45 -12.38
N ILE A 197 -16.31 11.78 -12.41
CA ILE A 197 -14.98 12.40 -12.35
C ILE A 197 -14.22 11.93 -11.11
N HIS A 198 -14.89 11.93 -9.96
CA HIS A 198 -14.32 11.46 -8.71
C HIS A 198 -13.89 9.99 -8.79
N THR A 199 -14.76 9.12 -9.30
CA THR A 199 -14.45 7.69 -9.46
C THR A 199 -13.32 7.46 -10.45
N ILE A 200 -13.20 8.25 -11.51
CA ILE A 200 -12.07 8.16 -12.44
C ILE A 200 -10.77 8.61 -11.75
N LEU A 201 -10.75 9.82 -11.19
CA LEU A 201 -9.54 10.45 -10.65
C LEU A 201 -9.01 9.80 -9.38
N PHE A 202 -9.89 9.44 -8.44
CA PHE A 202 -9.48 9.00 -7.09
C PHE A 202 -9.62 7.50 -6.86
N VAL A 203 -10.28 6.77 -7.77
CA VAL A 203 -10.44 5.32 -7.66
C VAL A 203 -9.76 4.60 -8.81
N SER A 204 -10.13 4.92 -10.06
CA SER A 204 -9.67 4.20 -11.24
C SER A 204 -8.19 4.44 -11.53
N ILE A 205 -7.76 5.71 -11.63
CA ILE A 205 -6.36 6.07 -11.90
C ILE A 205 -5.41 5.51 -10.82
N PRO A 206 -5.65 5.69 -9.50
CA PRO A 206 -4.81 5.12 -8.46
C PRO A 206 -4.74 3.59 -8.54
N SER A 207 -5.85 2.92 -8.82
CA SER A 207 -5.88 1.46 -8.97
C SER A 207 -5.06 0.98 -10.17
N LEU A 208 -5.15 1.68 -11.31
CA LEU A 208 -4.35 1.40 -12.50
C LEU A 208 -2.84 1.59 -12.22
N ILE A 209 -2.47 2.68 -11.54
CA ILE A 209 -1.07 2.93 -11.12
C ILE A 209 -0.54 1.76 -10.30
N VAL A 210 -1.33 1.26 -9.35
CA VAL A 210 -0.94 0.12 -8.52
C VAL A 210 -0.79 -1.16 -9.35
N CYS A 211 -1.71 -1.41 -10.29
CA CYS A 211 -1.63 -2.56 -11.20
C CYS A 211 -0.37 -2.52 -12.07
N ILE A 212 -0.11 -1.38 -12.74
CA ILE A 212 1.07 -1.18 -13.58
C ILE A 212 2.35 -1.33 -12.75
N SER A 213 2.41 -0.67 -11.59
CA SER A 213 3.53 -0.79 -10.64
C SER A 213 3.82 -2.25 -10.29
N SER A 214 2.76 -3.01 -10.02
CA SER A 214 2.89 -4.42 -9.67
C SER A 214 3.36 -5.30 -10.83
N ILE A 215 2.89 -5.03 -12.06
CA ILE A 215 3.36 -5.73 -13.27
C ILE A 215 4.85 -5.46 -13.49
N ILE A 216 5.27 -4.19 -13.39
CA ILE A 216 6.69 -3.80 -13.50
C ILE A 216 7.53 -4.54 -12.47
N LEU A 217 7.06 -4.59 -11.21
CA LEU A 217 7.74 -5.31 -10.12
C LEU A 217 7.89 -6.80 -10.42
N LEU A 218 6.85 -7.45 -10.96
CA LEU A 218 6.90 -8.86 -11.33
C LEU A 218 7.85 -9.11 -12.51
N ASN A 219 7.84 -8.23 -13.52
CA ASN A 219 8.67 -8.36 -14.72
C ASN A 219 10.16 -8.17 -14.42
N ASN A 220 10.54 -7.08 -13.75
CA ASN A 220 11.93 -6.84 -13.34
C ASN A 220 12.47 -7.99 -12.49
N ARG A 221 11.60 -8.58 -11.69
CA ARG A 221 11.97 -9.73 -10.89
C ARG A 221 12.22 -10.99 -11.72
N ARG A 222 11.36 -11.29 -12.70
CA ARG A 222 11.57 -12.43 -13.61
C ARG A 222 12.94 -12.32 -14.28
N GLN A 223 13.34 -11.11 -14.67
CA GLN A 223 14.66 -10.83 -15.21
C GLN A 223 15.78 -11.08 -14.19
N HIS A 224 15.68 -10.53 -12.97
CA HIS A 224 16.68 -10.78 -11.92
C HIS A 224 16.81 -12.26 -11.55
N LYS A 225 15.70 -13.02 -11.48
CA LYS A 225 15.73 -14.46 -11.18
C LYS A 225 16.47 -15.24 -12.27
N ARG A 226 16.34 -14.83 -13.54
CA ARG A 226 17.09 -15.44 -14.65
C ARG A 226 18.59 -15.15 -14.55
N LYS A 227 18.97 -13.92 -14.20
CA LYS A 227 20.38 -13.50 -14.10
C LYS A 227 21.09 -14.01 -12.84
N HIS A 228 20.37 -14.24 -11.73
CA HIS A 228 20.95 -14.63 -10.44
C HIS A 228 20.38 -15.94 -9.89
N LYS A 229 20.24 -16.97 -10.75
CA LYS A 229 19.70 -18.28 -10.37
C LYS A 229 20.42 -18.95 -9.18
N ARG A 230 21.69 -18.63 -8.91
CA ARG A 230 22.52 -19.36 -7.92
C ARG A 230 22.80 -18.63 -6.59
N ALA A 231 22.44 -17.35 -6.43
CA ALA A 231 22.80 -16.57 -5.23
C ALA A 231 21.65 -15.70 -4.67
N LEU A 232 20.40 -16.11 -4.86
CA LEU A 232 19.26 -15.37 -4.32
C LEU A 232 19.22 -15.48 -2.79
N SER A 233 19.77 -14.45 -2.14
CA SER A 233 19.74 -14.32 -0.68
C SER A 233 18.32 -14.49 -0.12
N LEU A 234 18.21 -15.08 1.08
CA LEU A 234 16.94 -15.23 1.83
C LEU A 234 16.13 -13.92 1.87
N ASN A 235 16.81 -12.78 1.92
CA ASN A 235 16.20 -11.45 1.91
C ASN A 235 15.43 -11.16 0.61
N ALA A 236 15.97 -11.52 -0.55
CA ALA A 236 15.27 -11.36 -1.82
C ALA A 236 14.01 -12.24 -1.91
N ARG A 237 14.02 -13.43 -1.29
CA ARG A 237 12.83 -14.29 -1.19
C ARG A 237 11.77 -13.70 -0.26
N ARG A 238 12.15 -13.05 0.85
CA ARG A 238 11.20 -12.34 1.73
C ARG A 238 10.58 -11.13 1.03
N MET A 239 11.39 -10.34 0.31
CA MET A 239 10.89 -9.27 -0.54
C MET A 239 9.94 -9.81 -1.62
N HIS A 240 10.12 -11.07 -2.08
CA HIS A 240 9.19 -11.74 -2.99
C HIS A 240 7.78 -11.82 -2.51
N LYS A 241 7.64 -12.46 -1.35
CA LYS A 241 6.34 -12.77 -0.80
C LYS A 241 5.58 -11.48 -0.55
N ARG A 242 6.27 -10.43 -0.11
CA ARG A 242 5.70 -9.09 0.10
C ARG A 242 5.24 -8.43 -1.20
N SER A 243 6.03 -8.42 -2.26
CA SER A 243 5.61 -7.79 -3.54
C SER A 243 4.45 -8.52 -4.19
N VAL A 244 4.47 -9.87 -4.20
CA VAL A 244 3.34 -10.67 -4.71
C VAL A 244 2.08 -10.44 -3.90
N LEU A 245 2.22 -10.34 -2.59
CA LEU A 245 1.09 -10.02 -1.74
C LEU A 245 0.46 -8.67 -2.11
N ILE A 246 1.28 -7.62 -2.20
CA ILE A 246 0.81 -6.28 -2.54
C ILE A 246 0.10 -6.32 -3.89
N PHE A 247 0.66 -7.05 -4.87
CA PHE A 247 0.00 -7.23 -6.17
C PHE A 247 -1.37 -7.91 -6.04
N LEU A 248 -1.46 -9.06 -5.34
CA LEU A 248 -2.70 -9.80 -5.18
C LEU A 248 -3.77 -8.96 -4.46
N LEU A 249 -3.38 -8.25 -3.40
CA LEU A 249 -4.25 -7.30 -2.68
C LEU A 249 -4.80 -6.22 -3.60
N SER A 250 -3.94 -5.68 -4.45
CA SER A 250 -4.31 -4.58 -5.33
C SER A 250 -5.18 -5.03 -6.50
N LEU A 251 -4.88 -6.20 -7.05
CA LEU A 251 -5.70 -6.83 -8.08
C LEU A 251 -7.09 -7.18 -7.52
N TRP A 252 -7.14 -7.78 -6.34
CA TRP A 252 -8.39 -8.05 -5.62
C TRP A 252 -9.19 -6.76 -5.39
N PHE A 253 -8.50 -5.69 -4.98
CA PHE A 253 -9.12 -4.37 -4.80
C PHE A 253 -9.73 -3.81 -6.08
N PHE A 254 -8.96 -3.81 -7.16
CA PHE A 254 -9.44 -3.38 -8.47
C PHE A 254 -10.64 -4.22 -8.94
N LEU A 255 -10.54 -5.54 -8.86
CA LEU A 255 -11.61 -6.45 -9.29
C LEU A 255 -12.88 -6.30 -8.47
N SER A 256 -12.78 -5.96 -7.18
CA SER A 256 -13.95 -5.73 -6.33
C SER A 256 -14.71 -4.44 -6.66
N LEU A 257 -14.01 -3.42 -7.17
CA LEU A 257 -14.57 -2.11 -7.47
C LEU A 257 -15.06 -1.99 -8.91
N LEU A 258 -14.45 -2.75 -9.82
CA LEU A 258 -14.76 -2.71 -11.24
C LEU A 258 -16.26 -2.91 -11.53
N PRO A 259 -16.99 -3.85 -10.90
CA PRO A 259 -18.42 -4.02 -11.15
C PRO A 259 -19.24 -2.81 -10.73
N ALA A 260 -18.93 -2.19 -9.59
CA ALA A 260 -19.61 -0.96 -9.13
C ALA A 260 -19.41 0.18 -10.14
N PHE A 261 -18.20 0.33 -10.67
CA PHE A 261 -17.88 1.35 -11.66
C PHE A 261 -18.60 1.12 -13.00
N ILE A 262 -18.63 -0.13 -13.47
CA ILE A 262 -19.35 -0.48 -14.70
C ILE A 262 -20.84 -0.15 -14.55
N VAL A 263 -21.45 -0.51 -13.41
CA VAL A 263 -22.86 -0.17 -13.14
C VAL A 263 -23.07 1.34 -13.04
N GLU A 264 -22.15 2.09 -12.43
CA GLU A 264 -22.21 3.56 -12.37
C GLU A 264 -22.23 4.17 -13.78
N ILE A 265 -21.37 3.70 -14.70
CA ILE A 265 -21.37 4.13 -16.10
C ILE A 265 -22.71 3.83 -16.77
N PHE A 266 -23.30 2.64 -16.56
CA PHE A 266 -24.61 2.32 -17.13
C PHE A 266 -25.74 3.19 -16.57
N VAL A 267 -25.70 3.51 -15.27
CA VAL A 267 -26.66 4.45 -14.66
C VAL A 267 -26.54 5.84 -15.26
N LEU A 268 -25.31 6.29 -15.53
CA LEU A 268 -25.03 7.58 -16.16
C LEU A 268 -25.52 7.61 -17.61
N TYR A 269 -25.15 6.59 -18.37
CA TYR A 269 -25.57 6.42 -19.76
C TYR A 269 -27.10 6.45 -19.88
N ASP A 270 -27.80 5.63 -19.09
CA ASP A 270 -29.26 5.58 -19.13
C ASP A 270 -29.88 6.94 -18.81
N ARG A 271 -29.29 7.72 -17.90
CA ARG A 271 -29.81 9.05 -17.57
C ARG A 271 -29.52 10.10 -18.62
N PHE A 272 -28.39 10.04 -19.30
CA PHE A 272 -28.07 11.01 -20.37
C PHE A 272 -28.92 10.78 -21.62
N PHE A 273 -29.27 9.52 -21.94
CA PHE A 273 -29.97 9.19 -23.19
C PHE A 273 -31.49 9.02 -23.01
N TYR A 274 -31.98 8.62 -21.83
CA TYR A 274 -33.40 8.34 -21.59
C TYR A 274 -33.96 9.26 -20.49
N ASP A 275 -33.82 10.58 -20.69
CA ASP A 275 -34.01 11.66 -19.71
C ASP A 275 -35.35 11.63 -18.92
N ASP A 276 -36.38 10.88 -19.36
CA ASP A 276 -37.74 11.04 -18.84
C ASP A 276 -38.50 9.77 -18.37
N ILE A 277 -37.94 8.56 -18.48
CA ILE A 277 -38.64 7.36 -18.00
C ILE A 277 -38.38 7.16 -16.50
N ARG A 278 -39.10 7.92 -15.67
CA ARG A 278 -38.99 7.95 -14.20
C ARG A 278 -39.12 6.59 -13.50
N CYS A 279 -39.54 5.54 -14.20
CA CYS A 279 -39.80 4.22 -13.64
C CYS A 279 -39.37 3.03 -14.52
N SER A 280 -38.25 3.12 -15.26
CA SER A 280 -37.74 1.92 -15.94
C SER A 280 -37.28 0.87 -14.90
N ILE A 281 -37.77 -0.36 -15.04
CA ILE A 281 -37.36 -1.53 -14.22
C ILE A 281 -35.83 -1.68 -14.25
N ARG A 282 -35.21 -1.36 -15.39
CA ARG A 282 -33.77 -1.33 -15.61
C ARG A 282 -33.02 -0.45 -14.60
N LEU A 283 -33.47 0.80 -14.36
CA LEU A 283 -32.81 1.68 -13.38
C LEU A 283 -32.92 1.15 -11.95
N LYS A 284 -34.03 0.48 -11.61
CA LYS A 284 -34.18 -0.19 -10.30
C LYS A 284 -33.19 -1.34 -10.17
N ILE A 285 -33.04 -2.17 -11.20
CA ILE A 285 -32.05 -3.26 -11.24
C ILE A 285 -30.63 -2.71 -11.07
N TYR A 286 -30.26 -1.65 -11.79
CA TYR A 286 -28.94 -1.04 -11.66
C TYR A 286 -28.66 -0.49 -10.28
N LYS A 287 -29.66 0.14 -9.64
CA LYS A 287 -29.51 0.60 -8.25
C LYS A 287 -29.30 -0.56 -7.27
N ILE A 288 -30.04 -1.65 -7.43
CA ILE A 288 -29.88 -2.85 -6.58
C ILE A 288 -28.48 -3.45 -6.79
N LEU A 289 -28.06 -3.66 -8.03
CA LEU A 289 -26.72 -4.17 -8.36
C LEU A 289 -25.61 -3.26 -7.82
N TYR A 290 -25.76 -1.94 -7.99
CA TYR A 290 -24.82 -0.96 -7.46
C TYR A 290 -24.68 -1.08 -5.93
N ASN A 291 -25.80 -1.17 -5.21
CA ASN A 291 -25.79 -1.36 -3.75
C ASN A 291 -25.14 -2.70 -3.36
N CYS A 292 -25.42 -3.79 -4.08
CA CYS A 292 -24.77 -5.08 -3.85
C CYS A 292 -23.24 -4.98 -4.03
N PHE A 293 -22.78 -4.29 -5.07
CA PHE A 293 -21.35 -4.10 -5.31
C PHE A 293 -20.70 -3.14 -4.31
N LEU A 294 -21.43 -2.15 -3.80
CA LEU A 294 -20.96 -1.32 -2.68
C LEU A 294 -20.74 -2.16 -1.41
N ILE A 295 -21.66 -3.08 -1.08
CA ILE A 295 -21.49 -4.00 0.05
C ILE A 295 -20.24 -4.87 -0.16
N PHE A 296 -20.05 -5.39 -1.38
CA PHE A 296 -18.85 -6.17 -1.72
C PHE A 296 -17.56 -5.35 -1.56
N SER A 297 -17.59 -4.07 -1.94
CA SER A 297 -16.50 -3.13 -1.71
C SER A 297 -16.23 -2.90 -0.22
N SER A 298 -17.28 -2.76 0.60
CA SER A 298 -17.14 -2.63 2.06
C SER A 298 -16.48 -3.86 2.69
N ILE A 299 -16.88 -5.07 2.27
CA ILE A 299 -16.23 -6.32 2.72
C ILE A 299 -14.74 -6.30 2.40
N ASN A 300 -14.38 -5.79 1.23
CA ASN A 300 -13.00 -5.72 0.80
C ASN A 300 -12.13 -4.89 1.78
N TYR A 301 -12.64 -3.79 2.34
CA TYR A 301 -11.91 -3.03 3.36
C TYR A 301 -11.54 -3.89 4.58
N SER A 302 -12.48 -4.69 5.10
CA SER A 302 -12.23 -5.60 6.21
C SER A 302 -11.20 -6.68 5.84
N THR A 303 -11.25 -7.21 4.61
CA THR A 303 -10.30 -8.25 4.19
C THR A 303 -8.84 -7.78 4.21
N LYS A 304 -8.55 -6.49 4.00
CA LYS A 304 -7.17 -5.95 4.04
C LYS A 304 -6.49 -6.22 5.38
N PHE A 305 -7.20 -6.04 6.49
CA PHE A 305 -6.68 -6.32 7.83
C PHE A 305 -6.29 -7.80 7.98
N TYR A 306 -7.20 -8.71 7.63
CA TYR A 306 -6.97 -10.14 7.73
C TYR A 306 -5.84 -10.61 6.82
N ILE A 307 -5.75 -10.08 5.60
CA ILE A 307 -4.67 -10.41 4.67
C ILE A 307 -3.33 -9.94 5.25
N HIS A 308 -3.26 -8.74 5.84
CA HIS A 308 -2.05 -8.29 6.53
C HIS A 308 -1.69 -9.18 7.73
N LEU A 309 -2.68 -9.62 8.51
CA LEU A 309 -2.50 -10.52 9.64
C LEU A 309 -1.94 -11.89 9.22
N ILE A 310 -2.43 -12.44 8.11
CA ILE A 310 -2.04 -13.77 7.60
C ILE A 310 -0.64 -13.73 6.99
N ILE A 311 -0.32 -12.73 6.15
CA ILE A 311 0.94 -12.73 5.39
C ILE A 311 2.11 -12.03 6.10
N SER A 312 1.86 -10.95 6.85
CA SER A 312 2.94 -10.19 7.47
C SER A 312 3.28 -10.75 8.85
N THR A 313 4.31 -11.59 8.92
CA THR A 313 4.78 -12.16 10.20
C THR A 313 5.15 -11.07 11.21
N SER A 314 5.77 -9.97 10.76
CA SER A 314 6.10 -8.84 11.63
C SER A 314 4.86 -8.12 12.14
N PHE A 315 3.81 -7.99 11.32
CA PHE A 315 2.56 -7.39 11.77
C PHE A 315 1.88 -8.29 12.80
N ARG A 316 1.83 -9.60 12.54
CA ARG A 316 1.29 -10.59 13.46
C ARG A 316 2.03 -10.60 14.80
N GLU A 317 3.37 -10.57 14.79
CA GLU A 317 4.18 -10.48 16.00
C GLU A 317 3.86 -9.20 16.80
N SER A 318 3.81 -8.04 16.14
CA SER A 318 3.44 -6.78 16.79
C SER A 318 2.00 -6.77 17.30
N PHE A 319 1.07 -7.38 16.56
CA PHE A 319 -0.33 -7.48 16.94
C PHE A 319 -0.53 -8.43 18.13
N ILE A 320 0.17 -9.57 18.16
CA ILE A 320 0.19 -10.48 19.32
C ILE A 320 0.82 -9.77 20.53
N GLN A 321 1.92 -9.04 20.36
CA GLN A 321 2.52 -8.26 21.45
C GLN A 321 1.55 -7.22 22.01
N PHE A 322 0.79 -6.56 21.13
CA PHE A 322 -0.23 -5.59 21.49
C PHE A 322 -1.39 -6.24 22.26
N ILE A 323 -1.95 -7.34 21.77
CA ILE A 323 -3.07 -8.05 22.43
C ILE A 323 -2.64 -8.70 23.73
N CYS A 324 -1.51 -9.40 23.74
CA CYS A 324 -1.05 -10.14 24.92
C CYS A 324 -0.45 -9.25 26.01
N CYS A 325 -0.50 -7.92 25.85
CA CYS A 325 0.09 -6.93 26.76
C CYS A 325 1.49 -7.34 27.24
N GLN A 326 2.28 -7.96 26.34
CA GLN A 326 3.63 -8.40 26.67
C GLN A 326 4.50 -7.16 26.73
N ASN A 327 4.45 -6.50 27.89
CA ASN A 327 5.28 -5.37 28.24
C ASN A 327 6.73 -5.69 27.89
N HIS A 328 7.38 -4.71 27.30
CA HIS A 328 8.69 -4.66 26.66
C HIS A 328 9.91 -5.10 27.52
N LYS A 329 9.73 -5.99 28.50
CA LYS A 329 10.70 -6.39 29.53
C LYS A 329 11.93 -7.13 28.99
N LYS A 330 12.04 -7.46 27.70
CA LYS A 330 13.12 -8.33 27.19
C LYS A 330 14.28 -7.67 26.44
N SER A 331 14.28 -6.37 26.12
CA SER A 331 15.40 -5.79 25.35
C SER A 331 16.56 -5.23 26.19
N SER A 332 16.38 -4.99 27.49
CA SER A 332 17.43 -4.37 28.31
C SER A 332 18.46 -5.37 28.88
N GLY A 333 18.17 -6.67 28.83
CA GLY A 333 19.03 -7.71 29.42
C GLY A 333 20.17 -8.22 28.52
N LEU A 334 19.99 -8.23 27.19
CA LEU A 334 20.94 -8.90 26.29
C LEU A 334 22.17 -8.06 25.92
N ILE A 335 22.14 -6.73 26.14
CA ILE A 335 23.31 -5.87 25.89
C ILE A 335 24.33 -5.96 27.04
N LYS A 336 23.90 -6.35 28.26
CA LYS A 336 24.83 -6.48 29.41
C LYS A 336 25.72 -7.74 29.36
N MET A 337 25.38 -8.77 28.57
CA MET A 337 26.23 -9.98 28.50
C MET A 337 27.31 -9.94 27.41
N ASN A 338 27.18 -9.11 26.37
CA ASN A 338 28.19 -9.07 25.30
C ASN A 338 29.38 -8.14 25.61
N ASN A 339 29.28 -7.27 26.62
CA ASN A 339 30.38 -6.41 27.06
C ASN A 339 31.33 -7.09 28.07
N LYS A 340 30.90 -8.17 28.75
CA LYS A 340 31.79 -8.94 29.64
C LYS A 340 32.75 -9.87 28.87
N ASN A 341 32.39 -10.34 27.67
CA ASN A 341 33.26 -11.20 26.87
C ASN A 341 34.23 -10.46 25.95
N LYS A 342 33.96 -9.19 25.56
CA LYS A 342 34.93 -8.40 24.79
C LYS A 342 36.16 -7.96 25.59
N ASN A 343 36.05 -7.84 26.91
CA ASN A 343 37.21 -7.56 27.76
C ASN A 343 38.03 -8.82 28.10
N LYS A 344 37.51 -10.03 27.84
CA LYS A 344 38.24 -11.28 28.11
C LYS A 344 39.13 -11.75 26.96
N HIS A 345 38.94 -11.22 25.74
CA HIS A 345 39.78 -11.54 24.57
C HIS A 345 40.81 -10.46 24.18
N ARG A 346 40.92 -9.36 24.94
CA ARG A 346 42.00 -8.36 24.76
C ARG A 346 43.21 -8.55 25.71
N LEU A 347 43.18 -9.58 26.55
CA LEU A 347 44.21 -9.86 27.56
C LEU A 347 44.67 -11.33 27.45
N LEU A 348 45.21 -11.74 26.30
CA LEU A 348 46.12 -12.89 26.19
C LEU A 348 46.95 -12.72 24.90
N PRO A 349 48.26 -13.04 24.91
CA PRO A 349 49.28 -12.00 24.85
C PRO A 349 50.28 -12.15 23.69
N LEU A 350 50.98 -11.04 23.46
CA LEU A 350 52.27 -10.89 22.79
C LEU A 350 53.38 -11.79 23.40
N LEU A 351 53.25 -13.10 23.26
CA LEU A 351 54.27 -14.08 23.68
C LEU A 351 54.39 -15.18 22.63
N ASN A 352 54.79 -14.84 21.39
CA ASN A 352 55.39 -15.85 20.49
C ASN A 352 56.16 -15.28 19.29
N GLN A 353 57.10 -14.34 19.49
CA GLN A 353 57.98 -13.87 18.40
C GLN A 353 59.48 -13.99 18.66
N ASN A 354 59.91 -14.67 19.72
CA ASN A 354 61.33 -14.98 19.92
C ASN A 354 61.56 -16.49 19.87
N LYS A 355 61.70 -17.06 18.66
CA LYS A 355 62.44 -18.31 18.41
C LYS A 355 62.56 -18.55 16.91
N ALA A 356 63.78 -18.37 16.39
CA ALA A 356 64.43 -19.10 15.29
C ALA A 356 65.28 -18.19 14.40
N ASN A 357 66.39 -17.68 14.96
CA ASN A 357 67.64 -17.57 14.21
C ASN A 357 68.58 -18.60 14.83
N VAL A 358 68.72 -19.76 14.19
CA VAL A 358 69.89 -20.64 14.36
C VAL A 358 70.41 -20.90 12.95
N ILE A 359 71.59 -20.34 12.72
CA ILE A 359 72.45 -20.55 11.57
C ILE A 359 73.31 -21.78 11.90
N GLU A 360 73.21 -22.81 11.09
CA GLU A 360 74.14 -23.95 10.89
C GLU A 360 73.80 -24.43 9.46
N ILE A 361 74.67 -24.49 8.45
CA ILE A 361 76.13 -24.47 8.25
C ILE A 361 76.40 -23.72 6.93
#